data_AF-A0A8T7CWN3-F1
#
_entry.id   AF-A0A8T7CWN3-F1
#
_cell.length_a   1.000
_cell.length_b   1.000
_cell.length_c   1.000
_cell.angle_alpha   90.00
_cell.angle_beta   90.00
_cell.angle_gamma   90.00
#
_symmetry.space_group_name_H-M   'P 1'
#
loop_
_entity.id
_entity.type
_entity.pdbx_description
1 polymer ?
#
loop_
_entity_poly.entity_id
_entity_poly.type
_entity_poly.pdbx_seq_one_letter_code
_entity_poly.pdbx_strand_id
1 'polypeptide(L)'
;TTIPAMYALPANSIVNIEDGAEVGVGDVIARIPQESSKTRDITGGLPRVADLFEARKPKDPAVMAEISGIVSMGKEAKAKQNVVITPADGEEPHTEAIQKWRHLNVFEGEHVEKGEVLVDGAPVPHDILRLHGVPALANYIVNEVQEVYRLQGVKINDKHIEVIVRQMMRKAEVTDGADTKFLKGEQVEYARLLDENEAAVAAGKDPAKFERMLLGITKASLATESFISAASFQETTRVLTEASVRGMKDDLRGLKENVIVGRLIPAGTGLSYHAERRRSREGVEEAPIVIAEPETPELEVAIDETVPPAAE
;
A
#
# COMPACT_ATOMS: atom_id res chain seq x y z
N THR A 1 -7.89 -16.46 42.42
CA THR A 1 -7.53 -15.08 42.01
C THR A 1 -8.57 -14.15 42.59
N THR A 2 -8.19 -13.34 43.58
CA THR A 2 -9.08 -12.43 44.35
C THR A 2 -9.16 -11.05 43.71
N ILE A 3 -9.26 -10.99 42.38
CA ILE A 3 -9.45 -9.73 41.65
C ILE A 3 -10.92 -9.71 41.22
N PRO A 4 -11.71 -8.68 41.58
CA PRO A 4 -13.08 -8.55 41.12
C PRO A 4 -13.11 -8.40 39.59
N ALA A 5 -13.82 -9.29 38.91
CA ALA A 5 -14.03 -9.24 37.46
C ALA A 5 -15.09 -8.17 37.15
N MET A 6 -14.66 -6.93 36.91
CA MET A 6 -15.53 -5.82 36.54
C MET A 6 -15.33 -5.47 35.07
N TYR A 7 -16.40 -5.58 34.28
CA TYR A 7 -16.41 -5.24 32.85
C TYR A 7 -17.28 -4.00 32.63
N ALA A 8 -16.67 -2.88 32.27
CA ALA A 8 -17.41 -1.65 31.94
C ALA A 8 -18.05 -1.80 30.55
N LEU A 9 -19.35 -1.56 30.46
CA LEU A 9 -20.10 -1.62 29.20
C LEU A 9 -20.42 -0.20 28.69
N PRO A 10 -20.33 0.07 27.37
CA PRO A 10 -20.73 1.35 26.82
C PRO A 10 -22.25 1.56 26.91
N ALA A 11 -22.68 2.83 26.87
CA ALA A 11 -24.08 3.17 26.76
C ALA A 11 -24.71 2.50 25.53
N ASN A 12 -25.96 2.03 25.66
CA ASN A 12 -26.70 1.22 24.66
C ASN A 12 -26.26 -0.24 24.49
N SER A 13 -25.39 -0.76 25.35
CA SER A 13 -25.15 -2.21 25.43
C SER A 13 -26.42 -2.96 25.85
N ILE A 14 -26.70 -4.09 25.20
CA ILE A 14 -27.83 -4.95 25.51
C ILE A 14 -27.33 -6.08 26.42
N VAL A 15 -27.56 -5.94 27.71
CA VAL A 15 -27.27 -7.00 28.69
C VAL A 15 -28.34 -8.09 28.57
N ASN A 16 -27.91 -9.35 28.38
CA ASN A 16 -28.85 -10.48 28.22
C ASN A 16 -29.00 -11.33 29.49
N ILE A 17 -28.34 -10.91 30.58
CA ILE A 17 -28.27 -11.63 31.85
C ILE A 17 -28.78 -10.72 32.98
N GLU A 18 -29.52 -11.31 33.92
CA GLU A 18 -30.08 -10.63 35.09
C GLU A 18 -29.17 -10.79 36.32
N ASP A 19 -29.31 -9.88 37.29
CA ASP A 19 -28.56 -9.93 38.55
C ASP A 19 -28.88 -11.23 39.32
N GLY A 20 -27.83 -11.94 39.75
CA GLY A 20 -27.94 -13.23 40.43
C GLY A 20 -27.97 -14.49 39.54
N ALA A 21 -27.89 -14.34 38.21
CA ALA A 21 -27.75 -15.49 37.32
C ALA A 21 -26.37 -16.15 37.43
N GLU A 22 -26.33 -17.49 37.35
CA GLU A 22 -25.08 -18.25 37.28
C GLU A 22 -24.44 -18.10 35.89
N VAL A 23 -23.16 -17.72 35.86
CA VAL A 23 -22.37 -17.55 34.62
C VAL A 23 -21.12 -18.43 34.65
N GLY A 24 -20.89 -19.15 33.56
CA GLY A 24 -19.70 -19.96 33.33
C GLY A 24 -18.60 -19.19 32.58
N VAL A 25 -17.42 -19.82 32.47
CA VAL A 25 -16.32 -19.29 31.63
C VAL A 25 -16.73 -19.40 30.16
N GLY A 26 -16.82 -18.26 29.46
CA GLY A 26 -17.16 -18.18 28.05
C GLY A 26 -18.62 -17.78 27.75
N ASP A 27 -19.45 -17.56 28.77
CA ASP A 27 -20.83 -17.11 28.58
C ASP A 27 -20.90 -15.65 28.11
N VAL A 28 -21.82 -15.37 27.19
CA VAL A 28 -22.04 -14.04 26.64
C VAL A 28 -22.99 -13.24 27.54
N ILE A 29 -22.44 -12.31 28.32
CA ILE A 29 -23.19 -11.53 29.33
C ILE A 29 -23.92 -10.32 28.73
N ALA A 30 -23.31 -9.69 27.73
CA ALA A 30 -23.87 -8.53 27.04
C ALA A 30 -23.51 -8.56 25.55
N ARG A 31 -24.37 -7.94 24.74
CA ARG A 31 -24.12 -7.69 23.32
C ARG A 31 -24.02 -6.18 23.13
N ILE A 32 -22.90 -5.73 22.59
CA ILE A 32 -22.75 -4.34 22.15
C ILE A 32 -23.31 -4.31 20.73
N PRO A 33 -24.44 -3.63 20.47
CA PRO A 33 -24.93 -3.47 19.11
C PRO A 33 -23.90 -2.63 18.36
N GLN A 34 -23.06 -3.28 17.57
CA GLN A 34 -22.27 -2.58 16.58
C GLN A 34 -23.25 -2.02 15.57
N GLU A 35 -23.21 -0.70 15.34
CA GLU A 35 -23.99 -0.08 14.28
C GLU A 35 -23.66 -0.83 12.99
N SER A 36 -24.62 -1.62 12.50
CA SER A 36 -24.47 -2.38 11.27
C SER A 36 -24.21 -1.38 10.17
N SER A 37 -22.93 -1.25 9.79
CA SER A 37 -22.42 -0.37 8.76
C SER A 37 -23.28 0.88 8.58
N LYS A 38 -22.96 1.98 9.28
CA LYS A 38 -23.26 3.32 8.72
C LYS A 38 -23.01 3.20 7.22
N THR A 39 -23.98 3.60 6.40
CA THR A 39 -23.89 3.60 4.94
C THR A 39 -22.44 3.91 4.62
N ARG A 40 -21.68 2.91 4.12
CA ARG A 40 -20.26 3.14 3.80
C ARG A 40 -20.25 4.45 3.03
N ASP A 41 -19.30 5.33 3.31
CA ASP A 41 -19.26 6.67 2.72
C ASP A 41 -18.90 6.57 1.22
N ILE A 42 -19.76 5.88 0.45
CA ILE A 42 -19.73 5.71 -1.00
C ILE A 42 -20.24 7.02 -1.66
N THR A 43 -20.82 7.92 -0.87
CA THR A 43 -21.27 9.25 -1.30
C THR A 43 -20.16 10.18 -1.76
N GLY A 44 -18.90 9.85 -1.47
CA GLY A 44 -17.76 10.69 -1.81
C GLY A 44 -17.44 10.79 -3.31
N GLY A 45 -17.97 9.92 -4.18
CA GLY A 45 -17.76 9.98 -5.63
C GLY A 45 -16.29 10.12 -6.04
N LEU A 46 -16.02 10.92 -7.08
CA LEU A 46 -14.65 11.23 -7.53
C LEU A 46 -13.72 11.85 -6.45
N PRO A 47 -14.19 12.77 -5.58
CA PRO A 47 -13.37 13.27 -4.47
C PRO A 47 -12.76 12.18 -3.58
N ARG A 48 -13.50 11.09 -3.31
CA ARG A 48 -12.99 9.95 -2.54
C ARG A 48 -11.83 9.25 -3.24
N VAL A 49 -11.94 9.05 -4.55
CA VAL A 49 -10.86 8.46 -5.37
C VAL A 49 -9.62 9.35 -5.34
N ALA A 50 -9.80 10.67 -5.43
CA ALA A 50 -8.70 11.62 -5.32
C ALA A 50 -8.00 11.56 -3.95
N ASP A 51 -8.76 11.48 -2.85
CA ASP A 51 -8.20 11.35 -1.51
C ASP A 51 -7.40 10.05 -1.32
N LEU A 52 -7.87 8.94 -1.92
CA LEU A 52 -7.16 7.66 -1.92
C LEU A 52 -5.84 7.74 -2.71
N PHE A 53 -5.87 8.29 -3.93
CA PHE A 53 -4.65 8.44 -4.74
C PHE A 53 -3.69 9.51 -4.24
N GLU A 54 -4.16 10.48 -3.47
CA GLU A 54 -3.29 11.41 -2.74
C GLU A 54 -2.82 10.86 -1.37
N ALA A 55 -3.20 9.62 -1.03
CA ALA A 55 -2.86 8.97 0.23
C ALA A 55 -3.15 9.86 1.46
N ARG A 56 -4.29 10.57 1.43
CA ARG A 56 -4.67 11.51 2.48
C ARG A 56 -5.18 10.78 3.72
N LYS A 57 -4.87 11.33 4.90
CA LYS A 57 -5.40 10.82 6.15
C LYS A 57 -6.90 11.20 6.27
N PRO A 58 -7.79 10.24 6.54
CA PRO A 58 -9.20 10.52 6.80
C PRO A 58 -9.39 11.47 7.99
N LYS A 59 -10.53 12.18 8.01
CA LYS A 59 -10.92 13.04 9.15
C LYS A 59 -11.12 12.23 10.43
N ASP A 60 -11.69 11.04 10.27
CA ASP A 60 -11.96 10.11 11.34
C ASP A 60 -11.19 8.79 11.11
N PRO A 61 -9.90 8.71 11.52
CA PRO A 61 -9.06 7.55 11.27
C PRO A 61 -9.31 6.43 12.28
N ALA A 62 -9.33 5.19 11.79
CA ALA A 62 -9.20 4.02 12.66
C ALA A 62 -7.82 4.01 13.34
N VAL A 63 -7.76 3.47 14.55
CA VAL A 63 -6.50 3.24 15.27
C VAL A 63 -6.25 1.75 15.31
N MET A 64 -5.08 1.32 14.83
CA MET A 64 -4.67 -0.08 14.78
C MET A 64 -3.54 -0.36 15.79
N ALA A 65 -3.43 -1.60 16.25
CA ALA A 65 -2.37 -2.05 17.14
C ALA A 65 -1.01 -2.04 16.45
N GLU A 66 -0.03 -1.37 17.05
CA GLU A 66 1.33 -1.24 16.50
C GLU A 66 2.18 -2.50 16.71
N ILE A 67 1.92 -3.21 17.79
CA ILE A 67 2.58 -4.45 18.19
C ILE A 67 1.55 -5.45 18.67
N SER A 68 1.88 -6.74 18.61
CA SER A 68 1.07 -7.81 19.20
C SER A 68 1.36 -7.92 20.69
N GLY A 69 0.33 -8.14 21.51
CA GLY A 69 0.53 -8.23 22.96
C GLY A 69 -0.75 -8.15 23.78
N ILE A 70 -0.59 -8.08 25.11
CA ILE A 70 -1.70 -7.94 26.05
C ILE A 70 -1.98 -6.45 26.25
N VAL A 71 -3.23 -6.06 26.10
CA VAL A 71 -3.70 -4.67 26.26
C VAL A 71 -3.92 -4.35 27.74
N SER A 72 -3.46 -3.18 28.16
CA SER A 72 -3.70 -2.62 29.49
C SER A 72 -4.00 -1.12 29.41
N MET A 73 -4.74 -0.59 30.38
CA MET A 73 -5.06 0.84 30.41
C MET A 73 -3.98 1.59 31.19
N GLY A 74 -3.28 2.50 30.51
CA GLY A 74 -2.26 3.36 31.11
C GLY A 74 -2.83 4.53 31.91
N LYS A 75 -1.95 5.38 32.45
CA LYS A 75 -2.37 6.60 33.16
C LYS A 75 -3.21 7.50 32.25
N GLU A 76 -4.43 7.80 32.69
CA GLU A 76 -5.31 8.69 31.96
C GLU A 76 -4.82 10.14 31.98
N ALA A 77 -4.89 10.80 30.82
CA ALA A 77 -4.78 12.24 30.71
C ALA A 77 -6.17 12.90 30.70
N LYS A 78 -6.21 14.24 30.81
CA LYS A 78 -7.49 14.99 30.85
C LYS A 78 -8.39 14.70 29.63
N ALA A 79 -7.83 14.58 28.42
CA ALA A 79 -8.60 14.40 27.18
C ALA A 79 -8.32 13.07 26.44
N LYS A 80 -7.28 12.34 26.86
CA LYS A 80 -6.83 11.10 26.20
C LYS A 80 -6.74 9.98 27.22
N GLN A 81 -7.15 8.78 26.82
CA GLN A 81 -6.86 7.53 27.50
C GLN A 81 -5.67 6.88 26.79
N ASN A 82 -4.75 6.31 27.56
CA ASN A 82 -3.57 5.66 27.01
C ASN A 82 -3.80 4.16 27.02
N VAL A 83 -3.67 3.53 25.87
CA VAL A 83 -3.73 2.07 25.72
C VAL A 83 -2.30 1.57 25.61
N VAL A 84 -1.90 0.72 26.54
CA VAL A 84 -0.54 0.17 26.61
C VAL A 84 -0.58 -1.29 26.19
N ILE A 85 0.13 -1.62 25.11
CA ILE A 85 0.25 -2.99 24.61
C ILE A 85 1.58 -3.55 25.09
N THR A 86 1.53 -4.64 25.85
CA THR A 86 2.73 -5.30 26.37
C THR A 86 2.99 -6.59 25.59
N PRO A 87 4.10 -6.68 24.85
CA PRO A 87 4.44 -7.86 24.07
C PRO A 87 4.84 -9.04 24.98
N ALA A 88 4.61 -10.27 24.52
CA ALA A 88 4.94 -11.48 25.29
C ALA A 88 6.46 -11.71 25.42
N ASP A 89 7.24 -11.18 24.47
CA ASP A 89 8.68 -11.42 24.34
C ASP A 89 9.55 -10.50 25.22
N GLY A 90 8.93 -9.66 26.06
CA GLY A 90 9.64 -8.78 27.00
C GLY A 90 10.25 -7.52 26.37
N GLU A 91 9.90 -7.22 25.12
CA GLU A 91 10.21 -5.92 24.48
C GLU A 91 9.48 -4.75 25.16
N GLU A 92 9.91 -3.52 24.87
CA GLU A 92 9.32 -2.32 25.47
C GLU A 92 7.82 -2.19 25.13
N PRO A 93 6.94 -1.93 26.12
CA PRO A 93 5.52 -1.73 25.88
C PRO A 93 5.27 -0.53 24.97
N HIS A 94 4.41 -0.69 23.96
CA HIS A 94 3.98 0.42 23.12
C HIS A 94 2.77 1.11 23.73
N THR A 95 2.78 2.45 23.77
CA THR A 95 1.67 3.24 24.32
C THR A 95 1.01 4.08 23.23
N GLU A 96 -0.29 3.84 23.02
CA GLU A 96 -1.12 4.56 22.06
C GLU A 96 -2.09 5.51 22.77
N ALA A 97 -2.09 6.79 22.39
CA ALA A 97 -2.90 7.82 23.06
C ALA A 97 -4.21 8.08 22.31
N ILE A 98 -5.32 7.55 22.83
CA ILE A 98 -6.64 7.54 22.19
C ILE A 98 -7.56 8.56 22.86
N GLN A 99 -8.43 9.23 22.09
CA GLN A 99 -9.36 10.20 22.65
C GLN A 99 -10.46 9.51 23.47
N LYS A 100 -10.77 10.03 24.67
CA LYS A 100 -11.69 9.38 25.63
C LYS A 100 -13.12 9.17 25.11
N TRP A 101 -13.58 10.03 24.21
CA TRP A 101 -14.92 9.92 23.64
C TRP A 101 -15.02 8.86 22.54
N ARG A 102 -13.89 8.31 22.07
CA ARG A 102 -13.88 7.22 21.11
C ARG A 102 -13.98 5.89 21.82
N HIS A 103 -14.82 5.03 21.28
CA HIS A 103 -15.02 3.69 21.79
C HIS A 103 -13.83 2.80 21.43
N LEU A 104 -13.37 2.01 22.39
CA LEU A 104 -12.35 0.99 22.20
C LEU A 104 -13.04 -0.34 21.94
N ASN A 105 -12.59 -1.06 20.91
CA ASN A 105 -13.10 -2.38 20.56
C ASN A 105 -12.49 -3.51 21.40
N VAL A 106 -11.45 -3.19 22.18
CA VAL A 106 -10.67 -4.15 22.95
C VAL A 106 -10.85 -3.93 24.44
N PHE A 107 -10.74 -5.01 25.21
CA PHE A 107 -10.83 -5.00 26.66
C PHE A 107 -9.45 -5.02 27.33
N GLU A 108 -9.39 -4.55 28.57
CA GLU A 108 -8.19 -4.69 29.39
C GLU A 108 -7.92 -6.17 29.70
N GLY A 109 -6.68 -6.61 29.46
CA GLY A 109 -6.26 -8.01 29.58
C GLY A 109 -6.47 -8.86 28.32
N GLU A 110 -7.06 -8.29 27.26
CA GLU A 110 -7.21 -8.96 25.97
C GLU A 110 -5.88 -9.03 25.20
N HIS A 111 -5.68 -10.11 24.43
CA HIS A 111 -4.55 -10.24 23.53
C HIS A 111 -4.93 -9.71 22.15
N VAL A 112 -4.13 -8.79 21.61
CA VAL A 112 -4.33 -8.21 20.28
C VAL A 112 -3.16 -8.55 19.37
N GLU A 113 -3.46 -8.72 18.08
CA GLU A 113 -2.44 -8.89 17.05
C GLU A 113 -2.05 -7.54 16.42
N LYS A 114 -0.79 -7.43 15.97
CA LYS A 114 -0.33 -6.27 15.21
C LYS A 114 -1.22 -6.03 13.99
N GLY A 115 -1.73 -4.82 13.85
CA GLY A 115 -2.66 -4.42 12.80
C GLY A 115 -4.14 -4.50 13.19
N GLU A 116 -4.49 -5.10 14.33
CA GLU A 116 -5.86 -5.21 14.78
C GLU A 116 -6.47 -3.84 15.13
N VAL A 117 -7.76 -3.65 14.83
CA VAL A 117 -8.43 -2.35 14.99
C VAL A 117 -8.83 -2.13 16.46
N LEU A 118 -8.11 -1.24 17.14
CA LEU A 118 -8.40 -0.83 18.52
C LEU A 118 -9.60 0.12 18.61
N VAL A 119 -9.76 0.98 17.60
CA VAL A 119 -10.82 2.00 17.53
C VAL A 119 -11.38 2.05 16.12
N ASP A 120 -12.71 1.99 16.03
CA ASP A 120 -13.43 2.13 14.76
C ASP A 120 -13.17 3.47 14.07
N GLY A 121 -13.04 3.41 12.75
CA GLY A 121 -12.85 4.58 11.89
C GLY A 121 -12.49 4.18 10.46
N ALA A 122 -12.18 5.17 9.63
CA ALA A 122 -11.69 4.89 8.28
C ALA A 122 -10.21 4.47 8.33
N PRO A 123 -9.83 3.33 7.74
CA PRO A 123 -8.44 2.88 7.78
C PRO A 123 -7.52 3.84 7.02
N VAL A 124 -6.35 4.09 7.60
CA VAL A 124 -5.35 5.01 7.05
C VAL A 124 -4.41 4.23 6.14
N PRO A 125 -4.24 4.61 4.86
CA PRO A 125 -3.36 3.88 3.92
C PRO A 125 -1.91 3.69 4.42
N HIS A 126 -1.35 4.70 5.09
CA HIS A 126 0.01 4.63 5.65
C HIS A 126 0.14 3.58 6.75
N ASP A 127 -0.87 3.45 7.61
CA ASP A 127 -0.87 2.47 8.70
C ASP A 127 -1.08 1.05 8.14
N ILE A 128 -1.92 0.90 7.11
CA ILE A 128 -2.08 -0.39 6.40
C ILE A 128 -0.73 -0.84 5.81
N LEU A 129 0.02 0.06 5.16
CA LEU A 129 1.33 -0.29 4.60
C LEU A 129 2.32 -0.75 5.66
N ARG A 130 2.38 -0.04 6.79
CA ARG A 130 3.35 -0.30 7.86
C ARG A 130 3.01 -1.54 8.68
N LEU A 131 1.72 -1.80 8.90
CA LEU A 131 1.25 -2.88 9.77
C LEU A 131 0.97 -4.18 9.00
N HIS A 132 0.30 -4.08 7.85
CA HIS A 132 -0.15 -5.24 7.06
C HIS A 132 0.65 -5.46 5.76
N GLY A 133 1.49 -4.50 5.38
CA GLY A 133 2.38 -4.61 4.23
C GLY A 133 1.75 -4.22 2.88
N VAL A 134 2.55 -4.40 1.83
CA VAL A 134 2.21 -3.98 0.46
C VAL A 134 0.96 -4.69 -0.12
N PRO A 135 0.78 -6.01 0.02
CA PRO A 135 -0.39 -6.69 -0.55
C PRO A 135 -1.70 -6.20 0.05
N ALA A 136 -1.74 -6.00 1.37
CA ALA A 136 -2.92 -5.50 2.07
C ALA A 136 -3.28 -4.09 1.62
N LEU A 137 -2.29 -3.20 1.51
CA LEU A 137 -2.51 -1.84 1.01
C LEU A 137 -3.03 -1.85 -0.43
N ALA A 138 -2.42 -2.64 -1.31
CA ALA A 138 -2.81 -2.71 -2.71
C ALA A 138 -4.26 -3.16 -2.86
N ASN A 139 -4.64 -4.25 -2.17
CA ASN A 139 -6.02 -4.74 -2.15
C ASN A 139 -6.99 -3.70 -1.60
N TYR A 140 -6.61 -2.99 -0.52
CA TYR A 140 -7.44 -1.93 0.06
C TYR A 140 -7.72 -0.80 -0.94
N ILE A 141 -6.68 -0.22 -1.55
CA ILE A 141 -6.85 0.88 -2.50
C ILE A 141 -7.62 0.43 -3.75
N VAL A 142 -7.30 -0.75 -4.30
CA VAL A 142 -7.98 -1.29 -5.47
C VAL A 142 -9.47 -1.47 -5.20
N ASN A 143 -9.83 -2.09 -4.07
CA ASN A 143 -11.23 -2.32 -3.72
C ASN A 143 -11.98 -1.01 -3.45
N GLU A 144 -11.41 -0.09 -2.67
CA GLU A 144 -12.07 1.19 -2.36
C GLU A 144 -12.28 2.05 -3.61
N VAL A 145 -11.30 2.12 -4.50
CA VAL A 145 -11.46 2.84 -5.78
C VAL A 145 -12.48 2.13 -6.68
N GLN A 146 -12.42 0.81 -6.76
CA GLN A 146 -13.36 0.02 -7.58
C GLN A 146 -14.80 0.16 -7.11
N GLU A 147 -15.06 0.20 -5.80
CA GLU A 147 -16.41 0.36 -5.29
C GLU A 147 -17.05 1.66 -5.76
N VAL A 148 -16.29 2.76 -5.81
CA VAL A 148 -16.77 4.04 -6.35
C VAL A 148 -17.12 3.92 -7.84
N TYR A 149 -16.23 3.33 -8.64
CA TYR A 149 -16.48 3.16 -10.08
C TYR A 149 -17.62 2.19 -10.38
N ARG A 150 -17.72 1.09 -9.63
CA ARG A 150 -18.83 0.13 -9.72
C ARG A 150 -20.16 0.79 -9.38
N LEU A 151 -20.21 1.63 -8.35
CA LEU A 151 -21.42 2.37 -7.99
C LEU A 151 -21.85 3.34 -9.10
N GLN A 152 -20.90 3.91 -9.84
CA GLN A 152 -21.16 4.74 -11.03
C GLN A 152 -21.45 3.93 -12.31
N GLY A 153 -21.43 2.60 -12.24
CA GLY A 153 -21.65 1.71 -13.38
C GLY A 153 -20.48 1.64 -14.37
N VAL A 154 -19.31 2.20 -14.02
CA VAL A 154 -18.11 2.20 -14.86
C VAL A 154 -17.27 0.97 -14.53
N LYS A 155 -16.98 0.15 -15.53
CA LYS A 155 -16.13 -1.03 -15.38
C LYS A 155 -14.69 -0.68 -15.73
N ILE A 156 -13.79 -0.80 -14.75
CA ILE A 156 -12.34 -0.67 -14.92
C ILE A 156 -11.70 -1.98 -14.48
N ASN A 157 -10.64 -2.42 -15.15
CA ASN A 157 -9.89 -3.60 -14.71
C ASN A 157 -8.87 -3.21 -13.63
N ASP A 158 -8.74 -4.04 -12.60
CA ASP A 158 -7.88 -3.81 -11.42
C ASP A 158 -6.43 -3.47 -11.80
N LYS A 159 -5.92 -4.06 -12.89
CA LYS A 159 -4.55 -3.81 -13.40
C LYS A 159 -4.23 -2.32 -13.57
N HIS A 160 -5.22 -1.50 -13.93
CA HIS A 160 -5.00 -0.08 -14.11
C HIS A 160 -4.76 0.64 -12.78
N ILE A 161 -5.51 0.25 -11.74
CA ILE A 161 -5.39 0.82 -10.40
C ILE A 161 -4.10 0.32 -9.75
N GLU A 162 -3.76 -0.97 -9.92
CA GLU A 162 -2.50 -1.55 -9.43
C GLU A 162 -1.27 -0.84 -10.00
N VAL A 163 -1.29 -0.46 -11.29
CA VAL A 163 -0.22 0.34 -11.88
C VAL A 163 -0.06 1.68 -11.18
N ILE A 164 -1.16 2.35 -10.81
CA ILE A 164 -1.11 3.62 -10.07
C ILE A 164 -0.57 3.39 -8.65
N VAL A 165 -1.07 2.37 -7.94
CA VAL A 165 -0.60 2.01 -6.59
C VAL A 165 0.89 1.67 -6.59
N ARG A 166 1.38 0.97 -7.62
CA ARG A 166 2.82 0.74 -7.83
C ARG A 166 3.61 2.05 -7.94
N GLN A 167 3.08 3.06 -8.64
CA GLN A 167 3.75 4.37 -8.73
C GLN A 167 3.71 5.12 -7.39
N MET A 168 2.64 5.00 -6.62
CA MET A 168 2.54 5.60 -5.28
C MET A 168 3.56 5.00 -4.29
N MET A 169 3.96 3.74 -4.47
CA MET A 169 4.96 3.03 -3.64
C MET A 169 6.35 2.93 -4.27
N ARG A 170 6.69 3.83 -5.21
CA ARG A 170 7.96 3.80 -5.95
C ARG A 170 9.18 4.14 -5.08
N LYS A 171 8.98 4.77 -3.92
CA LYS A 171 10.04 5.21 -3.01
C LYS A 171 10.13 4.31 -1.77
N ALA A 172 11.32 4.27 -1.18
CA ALA A 172 11.60 3.67 0.10
C ALA A 172 12.47 4.61 0.94
N GLU A 173 12.29 4.58 2.25
CA GLU A 173 13.13 5.28 3.21
C GLU A 173 14.12 4.30 3.84
N VAL A 174 15.39 4.66 3.86
CA VAL A 174 16.45 3.82 4.42
C VAL A 174 16.46 3.96 5.94
N THR A 175 16.21 2.88 6.67
CA THR A 175 16.23 2.86 8.14
C THR A 175 17.63 2.62 8.69
N ASP A 176 18.43 1.85 7.96
CA ASP A 176 19.85 1.60 8.23
C ASP A 176 20.61 1.41 6.91
N GLY A 177 21.66 2.19 6.70
CA GLY A 177 22.48 2.13 5.49
C GLY A 177 23.46 0.95 5.46
N ALA A 178 23.75 0.35 6.62
CA ALA A 178 24.75 -0.72 6.77
C ALA A 178 26.05 -0.40 6.00
N ASP A 179 26.49 -1.30 5.12
CA ASP A 179 27.70 -1.15 4.30
C ASP A 179 27.45 -0.56 2.90
N THR A 180 26.22 -0.10 2.63
CA THR A 180 25.85 0.52 1.36
C THR A 180 26.21 2.01 1.35
N LYS A 181 25.98 2.67 0.20
CA LYS A 181 26.20 4.11 0.05
C LYS A 181 25.07 4.96 0.65
N PHE A 182 24.00 4.35 1.14
CA PHE A 182 22.81 5.06 1.58
C PHE A 182 22.96 5.62 2.98
N LEU A 183 22.29 6.75 3.22
CA LEU A 183 22.21 7.38 4.53
C LEU A 183 20.89 7.02 5.22
N LYS A 184 20.91 6.94 6.55
CA LYS A 184 19.69 6.78 7.35
C LYS A 184 18.75 7.97 7.14
N GLY A 185 17.48 7.70 6.87
CA GLY A 185 16.45 8.67 6.52
C GLY A 185 16.49 9.14 5.06
N GLU A 186 17.39 8.60 4.23
CA GLU A 186 17.42 8.92 2.81
C GLU A 186 16.23 8.29 2.08
N GLN A 187 15.55 9.09 1.25
CA GLN A 187 14.44 8.63 0.41
C GLN A 187 14.96 8.32 -0.99
N VAL A 188 14.99 7.03 -1.34
CA VAL A 188 15.54 6.55 -2.60
C VAL A 188 14.47 5.83 -3.41
N GLU A 189 14.74 5.66 -4.71
CA GLU A 189 13.89 4.82 -5.55
C GLU A 189 14.06 3.35 -5.15
N TYR A 190 12.93 2.66 -5.00
CA TYR A 190 12.94 1.28 -4.54
C TYR A 190 13.72 0.34 -5.47
N ALA A 191 13.63 0.54 -6.78
CA ALA A 191 14.39 -0.25 -7.75
C ALA A 191 15.90 -0.08 -7.56
N ARG A 192 16.38 1.17 -7.47
CA ARG A 192 17.80 1.47 -7.22
C ARG A 192 18.28 0.93 -5.87
N LEU A 193 17.43 0.97 -4.84
CA LEU A 193 17.75 0.40 -3.54
C LEU A 193 17.97 -1.11 -3.65
N LEU A 194 17.08 -1.82 -4.37
CA LEU A 194 17.23 -3.25 -4.59
C LEU A 194 18.51 -3.58 -5.36
N ASP A 195 18.81 -2.86 -6.44
CA ASP A 195 20.00 -3.09 -7.26
C ASP A 195 21.30 -2.92 -6.44
N GLU A 196 21.38 -1.86 -5.61
CA GLU A 196 22.56 -1.63 -4.75
C GLU A 196 22.66 -2.65 -3.62
N ASN A 197 21.53 -3.08 -3.05
CA ASN A 197 21.51 -4.14 -2.03
C ASN A 197 21.95 -5.49 -2.62
N GLU A 198 21.51 -5.83 -3.84
CA GLU A 198 21.95 -7.04 -4.54
C GLU A 198 23.46 -7.01 -4.80
N ALA A 199 23.99 -5.86 -5.23
CA ALA A 199 25.43 -5.66 -5.41
C ALA A 199 26.22 -5.76 -4.09
N ALA A 200 25.69 -5.23 -2.99
CA ALA A 200 26.32 -5.32 -1.67
C ALA A 200 26.40 -6.77 -1.17
N VAL A 201 25.30 -7.52 -1.30
CA VAL A 201 25.24 -8.94 -0.94
C VAL A 201 26.21 -9.76 -1.81
N ALA A 202 26.27 -9.50 -3.11
CA ALA A 202 27.22 -10.15 -4.01
C ALA A 202 28.70 -9.86 -3.64
N ALA A 203 28.97 -8.71 -3.02
CA ALA A 203 30.28 -8.33 -2.50
C ALA A 203 30.54 -8.84 -1.06
N GLY A 204 29.62 -9.62 -0.46
CA GLY A 204 29.73 -10.12 0.91
C GLY A 204 29.56 -9.05 2.00
N LYS A 205 28.88 -7.95 1.68
CA LYS A 205 28.60 -6.82 2.58
C LYS A 205 27.16 -6.85 3.08
N ASP A 206 26.89 -6.16 4.18
CA ASP A 206 25.54 -6.06 4.73
C ASP A 206 24.66 -5.10 3.90
N PRO A 207 23.47 -5.54 3.43
CA PRO A 207 22.56 -4.69 2.66
C PRO A 207 21.86 -3.66 3.54
N ALA A 208 21.41 -2.56 2.92
CA ALA A 208 20.63 -1.54 3.62
C ALA A 208 19.24 -2.06 4.02
N LYS A 209 18.80 -1.69 5.22
CA LYS A 209 17.43 -1.88 5.70
C LYS A 209 16.59 -0.67 5.32
N PHE A 210 15.33 -0.91 4.98
CA PHE A 210 14.45 0.12 4.48
C PHE A 210 12.98 -0.18 4.78
N GLU A 211 12.18 0.87 4.70
CA GLU A 211 10.72 0.80 4.77
C GLU A 211 10.12 1.37 3.48
N ARG A 212 9.06 0.73 2.98
CA ARG A 212 8.34 1.21 1.81
C ARG A 212 7.61 2.50 2.16
N MET A 213 7.65 3.47 1.26
CA MET A 213 6.95 4.74 1.44
C MET A 213 5.74 4.81 0.53
N LEU A 214 4.59 5.19 1.09
CA LEU A 214 3.41 5.57 0.32
C LEU A 214 3.41 7.07 0.07
N LEU A 215 3.41 7.47 -1.20
CA LEU A 215 3.29 8.86 -1.61
C LEU A 215 2.01 9.06 -2.44
N GLY A 216 1.31 10.17 -2.19
CA GLY A 216 0.22 10.60 -3.08
C GLY A 216 0.74 10.86 -4.50
N ILE A 217 -0.10 10.67 -5.51
CA ILE A 217 0.30 10.76 -6.93
C ILE A 217 0.95 12.10 -7.30
N THR A 218 0.51 13.22 -6.70
CA THR A 218 1.14 14.54 -6.92
C THR A 218 2.57 14.56 -6.39
N LYS A 219 2.78 14.10 -5.15
CA LYS A 219 4.11 14.05 -4.53
C LYS A 219 5.02 13.02 -5.19
N ALA A 220 4.49 11.85 -5.55
CA ALA A 220 5.22 10.81 -6.27
C ALA A 220 5.69 11.30 -7.66
N SER A 221 4.86 12.09 -8.35
CA SER A 221 5.18 12.66 -9.67
C SER A 221 6.24 13.75 -9.62
N LEU A 222 6.35 14.49 -8.51
CA LEU A 222 7.40 15.48 -8.30
C LEU A 222 8.74 14.83 -7.86
N ALA A 223 8.68 13.66 -7.23
CA ALA A 223 9.85 12.95 -6.69
C ALA A 223 10.51 11.99 -7.70
N THR A 224 10.29 12.18 -9.00
CA THR A 224 10.90 11.36 -10.07
C THR A 224 12.37 11.72 -10.28
N GLU A 225 13.20 10.76 -10.72
CA GLU A 225 14.62 11.02 -11.02
C GLU A 225 14.82 12.03 -12.15
N SER A 226 13.93 12.01 -13.15
CA SER A 226 13.97 13.00 -14.20
C SER A 226 13.45 14.35 -13.69
N PHE A 227 14.36 15.30 -13.53
CA PHE A 227 14.00 16.67 -13.23
C PHE A 227 13.30 17.34 -14.43
N ILE A 228 13.57 16.90 -15.67
CA ILE A 228 12.89 17.40 -16.88
C ILE A 228 11.40 17.02 -16.85
N SER A 229 11.11 15.75 -16.56
CA SER A 229 9.74 15.25 -16.41
C SER A 229 9.04 15.90 -15.21
N ALA A 230 9.71 15.99 -14.05
CA ALA A 230 9.15 16.63 -12.85
C ALA A 230 8.83 18.11 -13.09
N ALA A 231 9.73 18.87 -13.71
CA ALA A 231 9.57 20.29 -14.01
C ALA A 231 8.42 20.57 -14.99
N SER A 232 8.07 19.60 -15.84
CA SER A 232 6.93 19.67 -16.77
C SER A 232 5.57 19.43 -16.10
N PHE A 233 5.55 18.88 -14.88
CA PHE A 233 4.31 18.60 -14.15
C PHE A 233 3.83 19.82 -13.38
N GLN A 234 4.56 20.21 -12.33
CA GLN A 234 4.26 21.36 -11.47
C GLN A 234 5.55 21.91 -10.84
N GLU A 235 5.46 23.08 -10.18
CA GLU A 235 6.53 23.65 -9.35
C GLU A 235 7.88 23.82 -10.09
N THR A 236 7.81 24.16 -11.38
CA THR A 236 8.96 24.24 -12.31
C THR A 236 10.16 25.01 -11.73
N THR A 237 9.94 26.17 -11.11
CA THR A 237 11.02 26.98 -10.51
C THR A 237 11.75 26.21 -9.41
N ARG A 238 11.03 25.56 -8.49
CA ARG A 238 11.62 24.80 -7.38
C ARG A 238 12.45 23.64 -7.90
N VAL A 239 11.88 22.86 -8.83
CA VAL A 239 12.54 21.68 -9.42
C VAL A 239 13.83 22.06 -10.16
N LEU A 240 13.79 23.12 -10.99
CA LEU A 240 14.98 23.55 -11.74
C LEU A 240 16.07 24.14 -10.85
N THR A 241 15.70 24.88 -9.80
CA THR A 241 16.68 25.38 -8.82
C THR A 241 17.37 24.23 -8.09
N GLU A 242 16.61 23.24 -7.60
CA GLU A 242 17.17 22.08 -6.91
C GLU A 242 18.08 21.25 -7.83
N ALA A 243 17.67 21.03 -9.08
CA ALA A 243 18.48 20.35 -10.08
C ALA A 243 19.77 21.10 -10.40
N SER A 244 19.72 22.44 -10.48
CA SER A 244 20.89 23.28 -10.75
C SER A 244 21.87 23.28 -9.58
N VAL A 245 21.38 23.40 -8.35
CA VAL A 245 22.22 23.39 -7.14
C VAL A 245 22.91 22.04 -6.93
N ARG A 246 22.21 20.93 -7.24
CA ARG A 246 22.78 19.58 -7.12
C ARG A 246 23.59 19.14 -8.34
N GLY A 247 23.56 19.88 -9.44
CA GLY A 247 24.19 19.48 -10.70
C GLY A 247 23.60 18.18 -11.27
N MET A 248 22.27 18.02 -11.17
CA MET A 248 21.60 16.80 -11.62
C MET A 248 21.74 16.57 -13.13
N LYS A 249 21.84 15.30 -13.52
CA LYS A 249 21.88 14.86 -14.91
C LYS A 249 20.69 13.96 -15.18
N ASP A 250 20.03 14.17 -16.31
CA ASP A 250 18.88 13.38 -16.75
C ASP A 250 19.33 12.31 -17.75
N ASP A 251 18.97 11.05 -17.48
CA ASP A 251 19.29 9.89 -18.33
C ASP A 251 18.29 9.65 -19.47
N LEU A 252 17.19 10.41 -19.52
CA LEU A 252 16.14 10.32 -20.54
C LEU A 252 15.54 8.91 -20.66
N ARG A 253 15.23 8.27 -19.52
CA ARG A 253 14.67 6.90 -19.47
C ARG A 253 13.15 6.90 -19.60
N GLY A 254 12.50 8.04 -19.36
CA GLY A 254 11.05 8.20 -19.34
C GLY A 254 10.46 8.63 -20.69
N LEU A 255 9.14 8.64 -20.76
CA LEU A 255 8.41 9.06 -21.95
C LEU A 255 8.46 10.58 -22.12
N LYS A 256 8.14 11.34 -21.06
CA LYS A 256 8.01 12.80 -21.12
C LYS A 256 9.32 13.50 -21.49
N GLU A 257 10.43 13.07 -20.91
CA GLU A 257 11.75 13.62 -21.22
C GLU A 257 12.08 13.50 -22.71
N ASN A 258 11.87 12.32 -23.30
CA ASN A 258 12.19 12.08 -24.71
C ASN A 258 11.28 12.89 -25.63
N VAL A 259 10.00 13.06 -25.27
CA VAL A 259 9.08 13.95 -26.01
C VAL A 259 9.58 15.41 -25.97
N ILE A 260 9.94 15.92 -24.79
CA ILE A 260 10.40 17.31 -24.62
C ILE A 260 11.68 17.58 -25.42
N VAL A 261 12.60 16.61 -25.46
CA VAL A 261 13.88 16.73 -26.17
C VAL A 261 13.76 16.39 -27.67
N GLY A 262 12.60 15.90 -28.13
CA GLY A 262 12.35 15.55 -29.54
C GLY A 262 13.01 14.23 -29.97
N ARG A 263 13.20 13.28 -29.05
CA ARG A 263 13.70 11.92 -29.32
C ARG A 263 12.55 10.91 -29.38
N LEU A 264 12.82 9.74 -29.97
CA LEU A 264 11.91 8.61 -29.90
C LEU A 264 11.61 8.24 -28.44
N ILE A 265 10.36 7.97 -28.12
CA ILE A 265 9.97 7.54 -26.77
C ILE A 265 10.39 6.07 -26.52
N PRO A 266 10.78 5.69 -25.30
CA PRO A 266 11.17 4.32 -24.96
C PRO A 266 9.97 3.38 -24.77
N ALA A 267 9.01 3.41 -25.69
CA ALA A 267 7.84 2.55 -25.72
C ALA A 267 7.39 2.27 -27.16
N GLY A 268 6.66 1.17 -27.37
CA GLY A 268 6.20 0.75 -28.69
C GLY A 268 7.36 0.58 -29.67
N THR A 269 7.27 1.21 -30.85
CA THR A 269 8.30 1.15 -31.89
C THR A 269 9.64 1.78 -31.49
N GLY A 270 9.65 2.69 -30.51
CA GLY A 270 10.89 3.28 -30.01
C GLY A 270 11.65 2.39 -29.03
N LEU A 271 11.03 1.31 -28.54
CA LEU A 271 11.68 0.40 -27.59
C LEU A 271 12.90 -0.30 -28.21
N SER A 272 12.80 -0.75 -29.46
CA SER A 272 13.92 -1.38 -30.19
C SER A 272 15.11 -0.44 -30.33
N TYR A 273 14.85 0.81 -30.73
CA TYR A 273 15.86 1.87 -30.85
C TYR A 273 16.59 2.11 -29.52
N HIS A 274 15.85 2.21 -28.41
CA HIS A 274 16.46 2.40 -27.08
C HIS A 274 17.18 1.15 -26.58
N ALA A 275 16.69 -0.05 -26.89
CA ALA A 275 17.34 -1.31 -26.54
C ALA A 275 18.67 -1.53 -27.29
N GLU A 276 18.71 -1.24 -28.59
CA GLU A 276 19.96 -1.23 -29.38
C GLU A 276 20.96 -0.19 -28.88
N ARG A 277 20.46 0.99 -28.50
CA ARG A 277 21.29 2.05 -27.93
C ARG A 277 21.87 1.68 -26.55
N ARG A 278 21.13 0.96 -25.72
CA ARG A 278 21.65 0.42 -24.46
C ARG A 278 22.72 -0.64 -24.72
N ARG A 279 22.43 -1.61 -25.61
CA ARG A 279 23.37 -2.65 -26.03
C ARG A 279 24.71 -2.08 -26.55
N SER A 280 24.63 -1.09 -27.44
CA SER A 280 25.83 -0.41 -27.98
C SER A 280 26.60 0.43 -26.96
N ARG A 281 25.97 0.91 -25.89
CA ARG A 281 26.64 1.61 -24.78
C ARG A 281 27.27 0.66 -23.76
N GLU A 282 26.67 -0.50 -23.54
CA GLU A 282 27.12 -1.50 -22.56
C GLU A 282 28.17 -2.46 -23.14
N GLY A 283 28.42 -2.43 -24.45
CA GLY A 283 29.47 -3.25 -25.08
C GLY A 283 29.18 -4.76 -25.04
N VAL A 284 27.94 -5.15 -24.74
CA VAL A 284 27.50 -6.55 -24.69
C VAL A 284 26.90 -6.92 -26.04
N GLU A 285 27.68 -7.64 -26.86
CA GLU A 285 27.16 -8.39 -28.01
C GLU A 285 26.57 -9.71 -27.51
N GLU A 286 25.24 -9.79 -27.36
CA GLU A 286 24.52 -11.07 -27.35
C GLU A 286 23.35 -11.06 -28.34
N ALA A 287 23.03 -12.27 -28.81
CA ALA A 287 22.28 -12.62 -30.02
C ALA A 287 20.91 -11.92 -30.18
N PRO A 288 20.46 -11.69 -31.44
CA PRO A 288 19.22 -10.97 -31.70
C PRO A 288 18.02 -11.67 -31.07
N ILE A 289 17.15 -10.87 -30.43
CA ILE A 289 15.84 -11.30 -29.96
C ILE A 289 15.01 -11.62 -31.21
N VAL A 290 14.84 -12.91 -31.50
CA VAL A 290 13.88 -13.38 -32.51
C VAL A 290 12.49 -13.11 -31.93
N ILE A 291 11.81 -12.12 -32.49
CA ILE A 291 10.38 -11.94 -32.26
C ILE A 291 9.71 -13.11 -33.00
N ALA A 292 9.33 -14.14 -32.26
CA ALA A 292 8.50 -15.19 -32.81
C ALA A 292 7.17 -14.55 -33.25
N GLU A 293 6.91 -14.56 -34.56
CA GLU A 293 5.57 -14.28 -35.06
C GLU A 293 4.61 -15.29 -34.44
N PRO A 294 3.42 -14.88 -33.98
CA PRO A 294 2.43 -15.82 -33.50
C PRO A 294 1.98 -16.66 -34.69
N GLU A 295 2.36 -17.94 -34.70
CA GLU A 295 1.80 -18.92 -35.64
C GLU A 295 0.28 -18.91 -35.45
N THR A 296 -0.43 -18.44 -36.46
CA THR A 296 -1.89 -18.60 -36.55
C THR A 296 -2.16 -20.09 -36.73
N PRO A 297 -2.88 -20.77 -35.83
CA PRO A 297 -3.26 -22.15 -36.08
C PRO A 297 -4.26 -22.17 -37.23
N GLU A 298 -3.85 -22.76 -38.35
CA GLU A 298 -4.75 -23.11 -39.44
C GLU A 298 -5.75 -24.14 -38.90
N LEU A 299 -7.01 -23.72 -38.78
CA LEU A 299 -8.14 -24.61 -38.55
C LEU A 299 -8.41 -25.39 -39.84
N GLU A 300 -7.86 -26.60 -39.94
CA GLU A 300 -8.32 -27.59 -40.92
C GLU A 300 -9.77 -27.98 -40.59
N VAL A 301 -10.70 -27.52 -41.41
CA VAL A 301 -12.09 -27.99 -41.40
C VAL A 301 -12.10 -29.38 -42.02
N ALA A 302 -12.17 -30.41 -41.17
CA ALA A 302 -12.45 -31.78 -41.60
C ALA A 302 -13.92 -31.86 -42.07
N ILE A 303 -14.12 -31.87 -43.39
CA ILE A 303 -15.40 -32.19 -44.02
C ILE A 303 -15.49 -33.72 -44.04
N ASP A 304 -16.29 -34.28 -43.15
CA ASP A 304 -16.60 -35.72 -43.11
C ASP A 304 -17.61 -36.06 -44.21
N GLU A 305 -17.12 -36.48 -45.38
CA GLU A 305 -17.92 -37.11 -46.43
C GLU A 305 -18.14 -38.60 -46.09
N THR A 306 -19.09 -38.91 -45.21
CA THR A 306 -19.69 -40.26 -45.17
C THR A 306 -21.18 -40.23 -44.78
N VAL A 307 -22.05 -39.91 -45.74
CA VAL A 307 -23.47 -40.29 -45.67
C VAL A 307 -23.75 -41.33 -46.76
N PRO A 308 -24.03 -42.59 -46.43
CA PRO A 308 -24.48 -43.56 -47.43
C PRO A 308 -25.93 -43.26 -47.83
N PRO A 309 -26.35 -43.57 -49.07
CA PRO A 309 -27.73 -43.36 -49.49
C PRO A 309 -28.62 -44.42 -48.83
N ALA A 310 -29.68 -43.98 -48.16
CA ALA A 310 -30.76 -44.86 -47.76
C ALA A 310 -31.62 -45.19 -48.99
N ALA A 311 -31.73 -46.48 -49.29
CA ALA A 311 -32.66 -47.04 -50.27
C ALA A 311 -33.99 -47.41 -49.58
N GLU A 312 -35.08 -47.17 -50.32
CA GLU A 312 -36.50 -47.48 -50.09
C GLU A 312 -37.25 -46.81 -48.92
#